data_AF-A0AAU7YKF1-F1
#
_entry.id   AF-A0AAU7YKF1-F1
#
_cell.length_a   1.000
_cell.length_b   1.000
_cell.length_c   1.000
_cell.angle_alpha   90.00
_cell.angle_beta   90.00
_cell.angle_gamma   90.00
#
_symmetry.space_group_name_H-M   'P 1'
#
loop_
_entity.id
_entity.type
_entity.pdbx_description
1 polymer ?
#
loop_
_entity_poly.entity_id
_entity_poly.type
_entity_poly.pdbx_seq_one_letter_code
_entity_poly.pdbx_strand_id
1 'polypeptide(L)'
;MEVDFNQYVNSNTLELNNLYVYMEKLVNFLQKKQNITSLTLSNCYIDAQCGEVLNEALENINLPNITECKLTSSIIGAEGSIAITKLLKNG
;
A
#
# COMPACT_ATOMS: atom_id res chain seq x y z
N MET A 1 -9.45 -14.42 -5.22
CA MET A 1 -10.09 -14.09 -3.92
C MET A 1 -9.56 -12.72 -3.54
N GLU A 2 -10.44 -11.78 -3.17
CA GLU A 2 -10.03 -10.43 -2.79
C GLU A 2 -9.33 -10.47 -1.42
N VAL A 3 -8.18 -9.80 -1.31
CA VAL A 3 -7.47 -9.67 -0.04
C VAL A 3 -8.26 -8.70 0.84
N ASP A 4 -8.88 -9.19 1.92
CA ASP A 4 -9.41 -8.31 2.97
C ASP A 4 -8.25 -7.81 3.83
N PHE A 5 -7.94 -6.52 3.74
CA PHE A 5 -6.84 -5.91 4.49
C PHE A 5 -7.12 -5.79 5.99
N ASN A 6 -8.38 -5.83 6.44
CA ASN A 6 -8.71 -5.65 7.86
C ASN A 6 -8.13 -6.77 8.74
N GLN A 7 -8.01 -7.99 8.21
CA GLN A 7 -7.46 -9.13 8.96
C GLN A 7 -5.95 -8.98 9.25
N TYR A 8 -5.28 -8.05 8.58
CA TYR A 8 -3.84 -7.77 8.72
C TYR A 8 -3.57 -6.49 9.51
N VAL A 9 -4.62 -5.84 10.04
CA VAL A 9 -4.46 -4.66 10.89
C VAL A 9 -4.16 -5.11 12.31
N ASN A 10 -3.03 -4.65 12.82
CA ASN A 10 -2.61 -4.83 14.21
C ASN A 10 -2.43 -3.45 14.84
N SER A 11 -3.35 -3.05 15.71
CA SER A 11 -3.38 -1.70 16.29
C SER A 11 -3.43 -0.61 15.17
N ASN A 12 -2.40 0.22 15.06
CA ASN A 12 -2.27 1.25 14.03
C ASN A 12 -1.34 0.84 12.87
N THR A 13 -1.02 -0.45 12.76
CA THR A 13 -0.12 -0.98 11.74
C THR A 13 -0.87 -1.91 10.80
N LEU A 14 -0.68 -1.75 9.49
CA LEU A 14 -1.07 -2.74 8.49
C LEU A 14 0.12 -3.65 8.16
N GLU A 15 0.03 -4.93 8.51
CA GLU A 15 1.12 -5.91 8.40
C GLU A 15 0.86 -6.97 7.34
N LEU A 16 1.34 -6.75 6.11
CA LEU A 16 1.16 -7.66 4.99
C LEU A 16 2.37 -8.59 4.84
N ASN A 17 2.13 -9.89 4.87
CA ASN A 17 3.17 -10.92 4.89
C ASN A 17 2.86 -12.04 3.88
N ASN A 18 3.75 -12.29 2.92
CA ASN A 18 3.61 -13.34 1.90
C ASN A 18 2.32 -13.22 1.06
N LEU A 19 1.97 -11.99 0.66
CA LEU A 19 0.74 -11.70 -0.09
C LEU A 19 1.04 -11.18 -1.49
N TYR A 20 0.12 -11.43 -2.42
CA TYR A 20 0.02 -10.66 -3.64
C TYR A 20 -0.87 -9.44 -3.37
N VAL A 21 -0.34 -8.24 -3.58
CA VAL A 21 -0.99 -6.97 -3.22
C VAL A 21 -1.19 -6.12 -4.47
N TYR A 22 -2.44 -5.73 -4.73
CA TYR A 22 -2.76 -4.72 -5.72
C TYR A 22 -2.62 -3.33 -5.11
N MET A 23 -1.75 -2.52 -5.70
CA MET A 23 -1.40 -1.22 -5.16
C MET A 23 -2.59 -0.26 -5.06
N GLU A 24 -3.48 -0.27 -6.05
CA GLU A 24 -4.74 0.49 -6.04
C GLU A 24 -5.60 0.15 -4.81
N LYS A 25 -5.76 -1.15 -4.52
CA LYS A 25 -6.56 -1.61 -3.38
C LYS A 25 -5.92 -1.22 -2.05
N LEU A 26 -4.59 -1.32 -1.96
CA LEU A 26 -3.84 -0.91 -0.78
C LEU A 26 -4.02 0.58 -0.50
N VAL A 27 -3.85 1.44 -1.51
CA VAL A 27 -4.03 2.88 -1.38
C VAL A 27 -5.46 3.22 -0.96
N ASN A 28 -6.46 2.66 -1.64
CA ASN A 28 -7.87 2.85 -1.30
C ASN A 28 -8.21 2.43 0.13
N PHE A 29 -7.59 1.35 0.64
CA PHE A 29 -7.78 0.91 2.01
C PHE A 29 -7.17 1.91 3.00
N LEU A 30 -5.92 2.33 2.79
CA LEU A 30 -5.21 3.25 3.67
C LEU A 30 -5.90 4.62 3.74
N GLN A 31 -6.40 5.14 2.61
CA GLN A 31 -7.15 6.41 2.58
C GLN A 31 -8.43 6.37 3.43
N LYS A 32 -9.08 5.21 3.52
CA LYS A 32 -10.29 5.00 4.35
C LYS A 32 -9.96 4.76 5.83
N LYS A 33 -8.72 4.38 6.16
CA LYS A 33 -8.29 3.98 7.51
C LYS A 33 -7.33 4.99 8.09
N GLN A 34 -7.87 6.14 8.50
CA GLN A 34 -7.12 7.26 9.06
C GLN A 34 -6.40 6.94 10.39
N ASN A 35 -6.72 5.81 11.04
CA ASN A 35 -6.04 5.36 12.25
C ASN A 35 -4.73 4.58 11.97
N ILE A 36 -4.48 4.17 10.73
CA ILE A 36 -3.24 3.47 10.37
C ILE A 36 -2.13 4.49 10.22
N THR A 37 -1.04 4.27 10.95
CA THR A 37 0.14 5.14 10.95
C THR A 37 1.41 4.42 10.47
N SER A 38 1.37 3.09 10.37
CA SER A 38 2.51 2.27 9.92
C SER A 38 2.06 1.22 8.91
N LEU A 39 2.86 1.03 7.87
CA LEU A 39 2.68 0.02 6.83
C LEU A 39 3.90 -0.90 6.76
N THR A 40 3.70 -2.20 6.94
CA THR A 40 4.76 -3.21 6.76
C THR A 40 4.39 -4.15 5.60
N LEU A 41 5.31 -4.26 4.64
CA LEU A 41 5.21 -5.10 3.45
C LEU A 41 6.39 -6.09 3.44
N SER A 42 6.13 -7.33 3.82
CA SER A 42 7.14 -8.39 3.95
C SER A 42 6.85 -9.55 3.00
N ASN A 43 7.84 -9.96 2.21
CA ASN A 43 7.71 -11.04 1.22
C ASN A 43 6.47 -10.88 0.31
N CYS A 44 6.05 -9.65 0.01
CA CYS A 44 4.88 -9.40 -0.81
C CYS A 44 5.26 -9.27 -2.29
N TYR A 45 4.37 -9.69 -3.18
CA TYR A 45 4.43 -9.32 -4.59
C TYR A 45 3.46 -8.16 -4.81
N ILE A 46 3.98 -6.98 -5.13
CA ILE A 46 3.22 -5.75 -5.27
C ILE A 46 3.11 -5.43 -6.75
N ASP A 47 1.88 -5.42 -7.24
CA ASP A 47 1.56 -5.16 -8.63
C ASP A 47 0.55 -4.01 -8.76
N ALA A 48 0.51 -3.41 -9.93
CA ALA A 48 -0.52 -2.46 -10.31
C ALA A 48 -1.29 -3.00 -11.51
N GLN A 49 -2.58 -3.28 -11.33
CA GLN A 49 -3.44 -3.55 -12.47
C GLN A 49 -3.69 -2.22 -13.19
N CYS A 50 -3.21 -2.14 -14.43
CA CYS A 50 -3.42 -1.01 -15.35
C CYS A 50 -2.79 0.32 -14.88
N GLY A 51 -1.73 0.77 -15.56
CA GLY A 51 -1.00 2.00 -15.20
C GLY A 51 -1.87 3.26 -15.16
N GLU A 52 -2.98 3.32 -15.91
CA GLU A 52 -3.92 4.44 -15.90
C GLU A 52 -4.70 4.55 -14.59
N VAL A 53 -5.30 3.45 -14.12
CA VAL A 53 -6.06 3.41 -12.85
C VAL A 53 -5.15 3.70 -11.67
N LEU A 54 -3.92 3.18 -11.71
CA LEU A 54 -2.92 3.50 -10.70
C LEU A 54 -2.54 4.98 -10.74
N ASN A 55 -2.35 5.58 -11.91
CA ASN A 55 -2.00 7.00 -12.00
C ASN A 55 -3.06 7.91 -11.38
N GLU A 56 -4.34 7.67 -11.65
CA GLU A 56 -5.44 8.44 -11.05
C GLU A 56 -5.51 8.28 -9.53
N ALA A 57 -5.40 7.03 -9.04
CA ALA A 57 -5.37 6.75 -7.60
C ALA A 57 -4.14 7.40 -6.92
N LEU A 58 -3.01 7.47 -7.62
CA LEU A 58 -1.76 8.04 -7.12
C LEU A 58 -1.65 9.55 -7.24
N GLU A 59 -2.34 10.19 -8.19
CA GLU A 59 -2.45 11.65 -8.25
C GLU A 59 -3.22 12.19 -7.05
N ASN A 60 -4.20 11.42 -6.57
CA ASN A 60 -5.05 11.77 -5.44
C ASN A 60 -4.64 11.07 -4.12
N ILE A 61 -3.45 10.47 -4.07
CA ILE A 61 -2.98 9.79 -2.85
C ILE A 61 -2.75 10.82 -1.74
N ASN A 62 -3.48 10.65 -0.64
CA ASN A 62 -3.40 11.50 0.53
C ASN A 62 -3.46 10.61 1.77
N LEU A 63 -2.31 10.39 2.40
CA LEU A 63 -2.16 9.45 3.51
C LEU A 63 -1.44 10.10 4.70
N PRO A 64 -1.92 11.26 5.22
CA PRO A 64 -1.16 12.14 6.11
C PRO A 64 -0.85 11.54 7.49
N ASN A 65 -1.35 10.35 7.77
CA ASN A 65 -1.12 9.65 9.03
C ASN A 65 -0.01 8.60 8.92
N ILE A 66 0.41 8.20 7.71
CA ILE A 66 1.40 7.14 7.49
C ILE A 66 2.80 7.70 7.69
N THR A 67 3.27 7.63 8.93
CA THR A 67 4.60 8.10 9.33
C THR A 67 5.70 7.05 9.15
N GLU A 68 5.32 5.78 8.99
CA GLU A 68 6.27 4.68 8.85
C GLU A 68 5.85 3.73 7.72
N CYS A 69 6.82 3.36 6.89
CA CYS A 69 6.63 2.35 5.85
C CYS A 69 7.88 1.48 5.78
N LYS A 70 7.71 0.17 5.99
CA LYS A 70 8.77 -0.82 5.98
C LYS A 70 8.54 -1.81 4.86
N LEU A 71 9.52 -1.92 3.97
CA LEU A 71 9.58 -2.97 2.96
C LEU A 71 10.69 -3.96 3.28
N THR A 72 10.39 -5.25 3.22
CA THR A 72 11.39 -6.31 3.41
C THR A 72 11.12 -7.43 2.44
N SER A 73 12.14 -7.81 1.67
CA SER A 73 12.10 -8.97 0.75
C SER A 73 10.88 -9.04 -0.18
N SER A 74 10.31 -7.88 -0.53
CA SER A 74 9.14 -7.78 -1.41
C SER A 74 9.58 -7.54 -2.85
N ILE A 75 8.82 -8.09 -3.79
CA ILE A 75 8.99 -7.88 -5.24
C ILE A 75 7.97 -6.81 -5.66
N ILE A 76 8.42 -5.82 -6.40
CA ILE A 76 7.58 -4.67 -6.78
C ILE A 76 7.73 -4.47 -8.29
N GLY A 77 6.60 -4.39 -9.00
CA GLY A 77 6.58 -3.95 -10.40
C GLY A 77 7.08 -2.49 -10.56
N ALA A 78 7.33 -2.05 -11.79
CA ALA A 78 7.78 -0.68 -12.06
C ALA A 78 6.74 0.34 -11.57
N GLU A 79 5.47 0.07 -11.86
CA GLU A 79 4.32 0.86 -11.46
C GLU A 79 4.11 0.85 -9.94
N GLY A 80 4.25 -0.32 -9.30
CA GLY A 80 4.23 -0.44 -7.84
C GLY A 80 5.35 0.37 -7.18
N SER A 81 6.52 0.46 -7.81
CA SER A 81 7.66 1.24 -7.29
C SER A 81 7.39 2.75 -7.33
N ILE A 82 6.75 3.24 -8.39
CA ILE A 82 6.28 4.63 -8.50
C ILE A 82 5.26 4.93 -7.40
N ALA A 83 4.33 4.00 -7.19
CA ALA A 83 3.28 4.13 -6.19
C ALA A 83 3.82 4.23 -4.77
N ILE A 84 4.75 3.35 -4.39
CA ILE A 84 5.38 3.40 -3.07
C ILE A 84 6.19 4.68 -2.90
N THR A 85 6.89 5.13 -3.94
CA THR A 85 7.63 6.40 -3.89
C THR A 85 6.69 7.59 -3.62
N LYS A 86 5.51 7.62 -4.26
CA LYS A 86 4.50 8.65 -3.99
C LYS A 86 3.89 8.51 -2.60
N LEU A 87 3.61 7.29 -2.15
CA LEU A 87 3.12 7.01 -0.79
C LEU A 87 4.09 7.54 0.26
N LEU A 88 5.39 7.32 0.09
CA LEU A 88 6.43 7.80 1.01
C LEU A 88 6.63 9.32 0.98
N LYS A 89 6.25 10.00 -0.10
CA LYS A 89 6.34 11.46 -0.23
C LYS A 89 5.12 12.21 0.31
N ASN A 90 3.95 11.58 0.22
CA ASN A 90 2.65 12.16 0.58
C ASN A 90 2.06 11.56 1.87
N GLY A 91 2.84 10.74 2.58
CA GLY A 91 2.56 10.20 3.91
C GLY A 91 3.14 11.06 5.00
#